data_AF-A0A662P5N5-F1
#
_entry.id   AF-A0A662P5N5-F1
#
_cell.length_a   1.000
_cell.length_b   1.000
_cell.length_c   1.000
_cell.angle_alpha   90.00
_cell.angle_beta   90.00
_cell.angle_gamma   90.00
#
_symmetry.space_group_name_H-M   'P 1'
#
loop_
_entity.id
_entity.type
_entity.pdbx_description
1 polymer ?
#
loop_
_entity_poly.entity_id
_entity_poly.type
_entity_poly.pdbx_seq_one_letter_code
_entity_poly.pdbx_strand_id
1 'polypeptide(L)' 'MTPEKKTSFKGGGVILIGPIPIVFGSNWKIVVFLMIIAILLMILFTYFFIQ' A
#
# COMPACT_ATOMS: atom_id res chain seq x y z
N MET A 1 24.28 22.05 21.19
CA MET A 1 24.10 21.10 20.06
C MET A 1 22.61 20.99 19.81
N THR A 2 22.10 21.65 18.78
CA THR A 2 20.68 21.62 18.42
C THR A 2 20.34 20.25 17.80
N PRO A 3 19.26 19.57 18.22
CA PRO A 3 18.89 18.28 17.66
C PRO A 3 18.46 18.48 16.20
N GLU A 4 19.27 17.95 15.28
CA GLU A 4 18.94 17.85 13.86
C GLU A 4 17.67 17.02 13.71
N LYS A 5 16.58 17.66 13.27
CA LYS A 5 15.28 17.01 13.09
C LYS A 5 15.39 16.07 11.89
N LYS A 6 15.77 14.80 12.14
CA LYS A 6 15.75 13.75 11.13
C LYS A 6 14.30 13.50 10.73
N THR A 7 13.89 14.06 9.59
CA THR A 7 12.58 13.82 9.00
C THR A 7 12.52 12.35 8.57
N SER A 8 11.97 11.49 9.42
CA SER A 8 11.71 10.09 9.06
C SER A 8 10.59 10.08 8.02
N PHE A 9 10.92 9.82 6.76
CA PHE A 9 9.90 9.60 5.73
C PHE A 9 9.11 8.35 6.09
N LYS A 10 7.79 8.52 6.22
CA LYS A 10 6.85 7.42 6.41
C LYS A 10 6.22 7.12 5.06
N GLY A 11 6.35 5.87 4.62
CA GLY A 11 5.91 5.43 3.31
C GLY A 11 5.57 3.95 3.32
N GLY A 12 5.05 3.47 2.20
CA GLY A 12 4.67 2.08 1.99
C GLY A 12 4.39 1.83 0.53
N GLY A 13 4.11 0.58 0.18
CA GLY A 13 3.80 0.17 -1.18
C GLY A 13 2.99 -1.11 -1.22
N VAL A 14 2.58 -1.47 -2.43
CA VAL A 14 1.87 -2.70 -2.73
C VAL A 14 2.61 -3.39 -3.88
N ILE A 15 2.93 -4.67 -3.72
CA ILE A 15 3.45 -5.52 -4.78
C ILE A 15 2.37 -6.51 -5.16
N LEU A 16 2.04 -6.61 -6.45
CA LEU A 16 1.12 -7.62 -6.96
C LEU A 16 1.93 -8.83 -7.45
N ILE A 17 1.87 -9.95 -6.72
CA ILE A 17 2.45 -11.22 -7.18
C ILE A 17 1.30 -12.03 -7.79
N GLY A 18 1.12 -11.89 -9.11
CA GLY A 18 -0.09 -12.34 -9.76
C GLY A 18 -1.32 -11.64 -9.15
N PRO A 19 -2.45 -12.35 -8.94
CA PRO A 19 -3.64 -11.77 -8.30
C PRO A 19 -3.53 -11.67 -6.78
N ILE A 20 -2.34 -11.82 -6.17
CA ILE A 20 -2.17 -11.72 -4.72
C ILE A 20 -1.40 -10.43 -4.37
N PRO A 21 -2.06 -9.42 -3.79
CA PRO A 21 -1.41 -8.19 -3.35
C PRO A 21 -0.67 -8.40 -2.02
N ILE A 22 0.57 -7.94 -1.96
CA ILE A 22 1.40 -7.86 -0.76
C ILE A 22 1.58 -6.39 -0.41
N VAL A 23 1.07 -5.99 0.77
CA VAL A 23 1.10 -4.60 1.25
C VAL A 23 2.16 -4.44 2.32
N PHE A 24 2.99 -3.41 2.21
CA PHE A 24 4.01 -3.07 3.21
C PHE A 24 3.98 -1.58 3.51
N GLY A 25 4.34 -1.20 4.73
CA GLY A 25 4.35 0.21 5.13
C GLY A 25 4.98 0.45 6.49
N SER A 26 5.52 1.66 6.67
CA SER A 26 6.23 2.08 7.88
C SER A 26 5.30 2.40 9.06
N ASN A 27 3.99 2.31 8.87
CA ASN A 27 2.97 2.56 9.89
C ASN A 27 1.69 1.78 9.54
N TRP A 28 1.01 1.23 10.55
CA TRP A 28 -0.26 0.53 10.41
C TRP A 28 -1.31 1.34 9.62
N LYS A 29 -1.38 2.67 9.81
CA LYS A 29 -2.32 3.53 9.08
C LYS A 29 -2.06 3.51 7.57
N ILE A 30 -0.78 3.52 7.17
CA ILE A 30 -0.37 3.47 5.76
C ILE A 30 -0.69 2.10 5.19
N VAL A 31 -0.40 1.03 5.94
CA VAL A 31 -0.71 -0.35 5.54
C VAL A 31 -2.20 -0.55 5.31
N VAL A 32 -3.05 -0.11 6.24
CA VAL A 32 -4.52 -0.23 6.10
C VAL A 32 -5.03 0.58 4.91
N PHE A 33 -4.56 1.81 4.74
CA PHE A 33 -4.94 2.64 3.60
C PHE A 33 -4.57 1.99 2.25
N LEU A 34 -3.32 1.51 2.12
CA LEU A 34 -2.86 0.82 0.92
C LEU A 34 -3.60 -0.50 0.68
N MET A 35 -3.98 -1.21 1.74
CA MET A 35 -4.74 -2.46 1.63
C MET A 35 -6.16 -2.23 1.07
N ILE A 36 -6.84 -1.17 1.53
CA ILE A 36 -8.16 -0.80 0.99
C ILE A 36 -8.05 -0.49 -0.51
N ILE A 37 -7.06 0.31 -0.90
CA ILE A 37 -6.80 0.65 -2.31
C ILE A 37 -6.50 -0.61 -3.14
N ALA A 38 -5.64 -1.50 -2.63
CA ALA A 38 -5.28 -2.74 -3.32
C ALA A 38 -6.49 -3.66 -3.56
N ILE A 39 -7.37 -3.80 -2.57
CA ILE A 39 -8.61 -4.58 -2.72
C ILE A 39 -9.53 -3.93 -3.75
N LEU A 40 -9.70 -2.60 -3.72
CA LEU A 40 -10.52 -1.88 -4.68
C LEU A 40 -10.02 -2.10 -6.12
N LEU A 41 -8.70 -1.96 -6.33
CA LEU A 41 -8.06 -2.22 -7.61
C LEU A 41 -8.22 -3.67 -8.05
N MET A 42 -8.15 -4.62 -7.12
CA MET A 42 -8.30 -6.04 -7.45
C MET A 42 -9.73 -6.37 -7.89
N ILE A 43 -10.74 -5.81 -7.23
CA ILE A 43 -12.14 -5.95 -7.63
C ILE A 43 -12.34 -5.36 -9.02
N LEU A 44 -11.81 -4.15 -9.28
CA LEU A 44 -11.92 -3.49 -10.57
C LEU A 44 -11.22 -4.30 -11.68
N PHE A 45 -10.02 -4.80 -11.42
CA PHE A 45 -9.27 -5.64 -12.34
C PHE A 45 -10.02 -6.94 -12.67
N THR A 46 -10.55 -7.61 -11.64
CA THR A 46 -11.31 -8.86 -11.81
C THR A 46 -12.59 -8.63 -12.59
N TYR A 47 -13.31 -7.54 -12.29
CA TYR A 47 -14.51 -7.14 -13.02
C TYR A 47 -14.20 -6.90 -14.50
N PHE A 48 -13.13 -6.15 -14.80
CA PHE A 48 -12.73 -5.84 -16.16
C PHE A 48 -12.29 -7.08 -16.96
N PHE A 49 -11.72 -8.09 -16.29
CA PHE A 49 -11.21 -9.29 -16.97
C PHE A 49 -12.26 -10.40 -17.18
N ILE A 50 -13.32 -10.42 -16.36
CA ILE A 50 -14.39 -11.44 -16.40
C ILE A 50 -15.56 -11.01 -17.31
N GLN A 51 -15.80 -9.71 -17.47
CA GLN A 51 -16.77 -9.15 -18.41
C GLN A 51 -16.23 -9.18 -19.85
#